data_AF-A0A0G0LSM5-F1
#
_entry.id   AF-A0A0G0LSM5-F1
#
_cell.length_a   1.000
_cell.length_b   1.000
_cell.length_c   1.000
_cell.angle_alpha   90.00
_cell.angle_beta   90.00
_cell.angle_gamma   90.00
#
_symmetry.space_group_name_H-M   'P 1'
#
loop_
_entity.id
_entity.type
_entity.pdbx_description
1 polymer ?
#
loop_
_entity_poly.entity_id
_entity_poly.type
_entity_poly.pdbx_seq_one_letter_code
_entity_poly.pdbx_strand_id
1 'polypeptide(L)'
;MKLLKRFQGLLIITAIVIVINILSYYFPKEEVEKMIENAGILAPIVYIFLHLLTYIFAPLSGTSVTAIGFFLFGETVVIYSFVTVILSSITNFYIARRWGSYFAGLSKMKFLPYFLISVLATIPGTVIMYFLSSYAKSTMEYIIYSFLFVSLIFPIFILFKSMIFKKVSY
;
A
#
# COMPACT_ATOMS: atom_id res chain seq x y z
N MET A 1 -6.77 32.24 -6.54
CA MET A 1 -5.54 31.82 -5.82
C MET A 1 -5.67 30.51 -5.02
N LYS A 2 -6.79 30.23 -4.31
CA LYS A 2 -6.99 28.95 -3.58
C LYS A 2 -7.12 27.70 -4.47
N LEU A 3 -7.63 27.83 -5.70
CA LEU A 3 -7.72 26.71 -6.66
C LEU A 3 -6.33 26.25 -7.15
N LEU A 4 -5.45 27.20 -7.51
CA LEU A 4 -4.11 26.92 -8.04
C LEU A 4 -3.25 26.10 -7.07
N LYS A 5 -3.33 26.40 -5.76
CA LYS A 5 -2.64 25.62 -4.71
C LYS A 5 -3.18 24.19 -4.54
N ARG A 6 -4.47 23.94 -4.83
CA ARG A 6 -5.04 22.58 -4.82
C ARG A 6 -4.53 21.74 -5.99
N PHE A 7 -4.32 22.36 -7.16
CA PHE A 7 -3.73 21.70 -8.32
C PHE A 7 -2.22 21.44 -8.17
N GLN A 8 -1.49 22.31 -7.47
CA GLN A 8 -0.06 22.09 -7.18
C GLN A 8 0.18 20.83 -6.32
N GLY A 9 -0.65 20.58 -5.31
CA GLY A 9 -0.59 19.35 -4.53
C GLY A 9 -0.89 18.11 -5.37
N LEU A 10 -1.86 18.22 -6.28
CA LEU A 10 -2.18 17.15 -7.23
C LEU A 10 -0.99 16.86 -8.15
N LEU A 11 -0.35 17.89 -8.70
CA LEU A 11 0.82 17.77 -9.58
C LEU A 11 2.03 17.13 -8.87
N ILE A 12 2.27 17.46 -7.61
CA ILE A 12 3.34 16.86 -6.81
C ILE A 12 3.04 15.37 -6.57
N ILE A 13 1.81 15.02 -6.20
CA ILE A 13 1.41 13.62 -6.02
C ILE A 13 1.54 12.85 -7.34
N THR A 14 1.07 13.42 -8.45
CA THR A 14 1.21 12.82 -9.79
C THR A 14 2.68 12.64 -10.17
N ALA A 15 3.54 13.62 -9.90
CA ALA A 15 4.97 13.53 -10.15
C ALA A 15 5.63 12.42 -9.30
N ILE A 16 5.28 12.31 -8.02
CA ILE A 16 5.74 11.23 -7.14
C ILE A 16 5.28 9.87 -7.68
N VAL A 17 4.02 9.75 -8.09
CA VAL A 17 3.47 8.52 -8.67
C VAL A 17 4.19 8.17 -9.98
N ILE A 18 4.52 9.14 -10.83
CA ILE A 18 5.28 8.93 -12.07
C ILE A 18 6.70 8.47 -11.75
N VAL A 19 7.40 9.11 -10.80
CA VAL A 19 8.75 8.71 -10.38
C VAL A 19 8.75 7.29 -9.80
N ILE A 20 7.78 6.95 -8.96
CA ILE A 20 7.63 5.60 -8.41
C ILE A 20 7.36 4.59 -9.54
N ASN A 21 6.57 4.94 -10.55
CA ASN A 21 6.33 4.08 -11.72
C ASN A 21 7.59 3.89 -12.57
N ILE A 22 8.39 4.94 -12.78
CA ILE A 22 9.68 4.86 -13.48
C ILE A 22 10.66 3.99 -12.69
N LEU A 23 10.74 4.17 -11.36
CA LEU A 23 11.59 3.31 -10.51
C LEU A 23 11.09 1.87 -10.48
N SER A 24 9.78 1.65 -10.48
CA SER A 24 9.18 0.32 -10.58
C SER A 24 9.46 -0.34 -11.93
N TYR A 25 9.64 0.43 -13.01
CA TYR A 25 10.05 -0.09 -14.31
C TYR A 25 11.48 -0.67 -14.28
N TYR A 26 12.36 -0.15 -13.41
CA TYR A 26 13.73 -0.67 -13.20
C TYR A 26 13.81 -1.84 -12.22
N PHE A 27 12.71 -2.23 -11.56
CA PHE A 27 12.63 -3.47 -10.78
C PHE A 27 11.97 -4.56 -11.64
N PRO A 28 12.75 -5.38 -12.37
CA PRO A 28 12.22 -6.35 -13.30
C PRO A 28 11.32 -7.35 -12.57
N LYS A 29 10.03 -7.29 -12.91
CA LYS A 29 8.98 -8.15 -12.39
C LYS A 29 9.36 -9.63 -12.49
N GLU A 30 10.00 -10.04 -13.58
CA GLU A 30 10.43 -11.43 -13.77
C GLU A 30 11.47 -11.89 -12.74
N GLU A 31 12.34 -11.00 -12.25
CA GLU A 31 13.33 -11.39 -11.24
C GLU A 31 12.68 -11.63 -9.88
N VAL A 32 11.72 -10.77 -9.51
CA VAL A 32 10.95 -10.93 -8.26
C VAL A 32 10.12 -12.21 -8.30
N GLU A 33 9.45 -12.46 -9.42
CA GLU A 33 8.66 -13.68 -9.65
C GLU A 33 9.54 -14.93 -9.57
N LYS A 34 10.65 -14.97 -10.32
CA LYS A 34 11.63 -16.07 -10.26
C LYS A 34 12.22 -16.26 -8.87
N MET A 35 12.48 -15.19 -8.12
CA MET A 35 13.04 -15.29 -6.78
C MET A 35 12.05 -15.95 -5.81
N ILE A 36 10.75 -15.67 -5.95
CA ILE A 36 9.69 -16.30 -5.17
C ILE A 36 9.53 -17.77 -5.60
N GLU A 37 9.47 -18.05 -6.90
CA GLU A 37 9.32 -19.41 -7.42
C GLU A 37 10.50 -20.33 -7.04
N ASN A 38 11.74 -19.83 -7.20
CA ASN A 38 12.95 -20.57 -6.87
C ASN A 38 13.08 -20.89 -5.37
N ALA A 39 12.34 -20.19 -4.51
CA ALA A 39 12.32 -20.47 -3.08
C ALA A 39 11.49 -21.73 -2.73
N GLY A 40 10.72 -22.29 -3.69
CA GLY A 40 9.97 -23.53 -3.52
C GLY A 40 9.06 -23.51 -2.32
N ILE A 41 9.29 -24.39 -1.33
CA ILE A 41 8.48 -24.45 -0.11
C ILE A 41 8.56 -23.17 0.75
N LEU A 42 9.63 -22.39 0.60
CA LEU A 42 9.82 -21.12 1.30
C LEU A 42 9.24 -19.93 0.52
N ALA A 43 8.64 -20.15 -0.65
CA ALA A 43 8.03 -19.11 -1.47
C ALA A 43 7.07 -18.20 -0.68
N PRO A 44 6.19 -18.70 0.21
CA PRO A 44 5.34 -17.84 1.04
C PRO A 44 6.13 -16.87 1.94
N ILE A 45 7.23 -17.34 2.53
CA ILE A 45 8.07 -16.54 3.44
C ILE A 45 8.81 -15.47 2.65
N VAL A 46 9.38 -15.84 1.50
CA VAL A 46 10.07 -14.90 0.60
C VAL A 46 9.10 -13.84 0.09
N TYR A 47 7.88 -14.24 -0.30
CA TYR A 47 6.82 -13.32 -0.67
C TYR A 47 6.46 -12.35 0.47
N ILE A 48 6.19 -12.84 1.69
CA ILE A 48 5.86 -11.99 2.84
C ILE A 48 6.99 -11.00 3.13
N PHE A 49 8.25 -11.44 3.05
CA PHE A 49 9.39 -10.57 3.26
C PHE A 49 9.49 -9.47 2.20
N LEU A 50 9.39 -9.82 0.91
CA LEU A 50 9.42 -8.86 -0.19
C LEU A 50 8.25 -7.89 -0.13
N HIS A 51 7.06 -8.42 0.18
CA HIS A 51 5.87 -7.61 0.33
C HIS A 51 6.01 -6.65 1.51
N LEU A 52 6.55 -7.11 2.64
CA LEU A 52 6.87 -6.26 3.80
C LEU A 52 7.84 -5.14 3.44
N LEU A 53 8.87 -5.42 2.64
CA LEU A 53 9.80 -4.39 2.18
C LEU A 53 9.10 -3.29 1.39
N THR A 54 8.03 -3.58 0.64
CA THR A 54 7.24 -2.53 -0.05
C THR A 54 6.51 -1.58 0.89
N TYR A 55 6.18 -2.03 2.11
CA TYR A 55 5.57 -1.20 3.15
C TYR A 55 6.57 -0.35 3.93
N ILE A 56 7.86 -0.73 3.92
CA ILE A 56 8.93 -0.06 4.67
C ILE A 56 9.76 0.84 3.73
N PHE A 57 10.07 0.36 2.54
CA PHE A 57 10.91 1.01 1.54
C PHE A 57 10.11 1.25 0.25
N ALA A 58 10.17 2.48 -0.26
CA ALA A 58 9.41 2.93 -1.42
C ALA A 58 9.88 2.45 -2.83
N PRO A 59 11.04 1.81 -3.07
CA PRO A 59 11.44 1.53 -4.45
C PRO A 59 10.65 0.38 -5.09
N LEU A 60 9.98 -0.46 -4.29
CA LEU A 60 9.12 -1.55 -4.78
C LEU A 60 7.65 -1.17 -4.70
N SER A 61 6.97 -1.22 -5.85
CA SER A 61 5.52 -1.12 -5.98
C SER A 61 4.83 -2.29 -5.24
N GLY A 62 4.17 -2.00 -4.12
CA GLY A 62 3.38 -3.00 -3.37
C GLY A 62 2.27 -3.64 -4.20
N THR A 63 1.67 -2.88 -5.13
CA THR A 63 0.66 -3.39 -6.07
C THR A 63 1.23 -4.43 -7.03
N SER A 64 2.46 -4.23 -7.51
CA SER A 64 3.12 -5.19 -8.41
C SER A 64 3.47 -6.48 -7.68
N VAL A 65 4.01 -6.39 -6.46
CA VAL A 65 4.31 -7.56 -5.64
C VAL A 65 3.04 -8.32 -5.27
N THR A 66 1.96 -7.63 -4.92
CA THR A 66 0.66 -8.27 -4.65
C THR A 66 0.12 -8.99 -5.87
N ALA A 67 0.25 -8.40 -7.07
CA ALA A 67 -0.16 -9.05 -8.31
C ALA A 67 0.64 -10.34 -8.55
N ILE A 68 1.98 -10.31 -8.41
CA ILE A 68 2.83 -11.51 -8.51
C ILE A 68 2.36 -12.58 -7.52
N GLY A 69 2.14 -12.20 -6.26
CA GLY A 69 1.63 -13.13 -5.25
C GLY A 69 0.27 -13.74 -5.59
N PHE A 70 -0.63 -12.98 -6.21
CA PHE A 70 -1.93 -13.50 -6.63
C PHE A 70 -1.80 -14.55 -7.74
N PHE A 71 -0.95 -14.31 -8.75
CA PHE A 71 -0.71 -15.28 -9.81
C PHE A 71 0.04 -16.54 -9.32
N LEU A 72 0.92 -16.41 -8.33
CA LEU A 72 1.69 -17.53 -7.78
C LEU A 72 0.92 -18.35 -6.73
N PHE A 73 0.14 -17.69 -5.86
CA PHE A 73 -0.49 -18.33 -4.70
C PHE A 73 -2.03 -18.33 -4.73
N GLY A 74 -2.65 -17.74 -5.76
CA GLY A 74 -4.10 -17.59 -5.85
C GLY A 74 -4.67 -16.85 -4.64
N GLU A 75 -5.81 -17.33 -4.13
CA GLU A 75 -6.54 -16.70 -3.01
C GLU A 75 -5.73 -16.70 -1.69
N THR A 76 -4.79 -17.63 -1.52
CA THR A 76 -3.96 -17.71 -0.31
C THR A 76 -3.08 -16.47 -0.13
N VAL A 77 -2.82 -15.72 -1.21
CA VAL A 77 -2.11 -14.43 -1.15
C VAL A 77 -2.78 -13.43 -0.19
N VAL A 78 -4.10 -13.53 0.01
CA VAL A 78 -4.83 -12.67 0.94
C VAL A 78 -4.33 -12.90 2.37
N ILE A 79 -4.12 -14.14 2.77
CA ILE A 79 -3.58 -14.50 4.09
C ILE A 79 -2.16 -13.95 4.24
N TYR A 80 -1.31 -14.16 3.24
CA TYR A 80 0.06 -13.65 3.26
C TYR A 80 0.12 -12.12 3.31
N SER A 81 -0.80 -11.45 2.62
CA SER A 81 -0.94 -9.99 2.64
C SER A 81 -1.39 -9.50 4.03
N PHE A 82 -2.33 -10.19 4.68
CA PHE A 82 -2.71 -9.87 6.07
C PHE A 82 -1.57 -10.03 7.05
N VAL A 83 -0.80 -11.12 6.95
CA VAL A 83 0.42 -11.33 7.75
C VAL A 83 1.41 -10.19 7.52
N THR A 84 1.61 -9.82 6.26
CA THR A 84 2.48 -8.70 5.88
C THR A 84 2.02 -7.38 6.50
N VAL A 85 0.71 -7.09 6.50
CA VAL A 85 0.13 -5.88 7.09
C VAL A 85 0.34 -5.83 8.61
N ILE A 86 0.20 -6.96 9.29
CA ILE A 86 0.48 -7.08 10.73
C ILE A 86 1.95 -6.76 11.00
N LEU A 87 2.86 -7.41 10.28
CA LEU A 87 4.30 -7.19 10.43
C LEU A 87 4.67 -5.73 10.12
N SER A 88 4.13 -5.17 9.03
CA SER A 88 4.39 -3.79 8.63
C SER A 88 3.88 -2.77 9.66
N SER A 89 2.72 -3.02 10.27
CA SER A 89 2.19 -2.16 11.33
C SER A 89 3.13 -2.15 12.53
N ILE A 90 3.66 -3.31 12.92
CA ILE A 90 4.65 -3.41 13.98
C ILE A 90 5.91 -2.63 13.61
N THR A 91 6.52 -2.92 12.45
CA THR A 91 7.78 -2.28 12.04
C THR A 91 7.61 -0.77 11.87
N ASN A 92 6.57 -0.32 11.18
CA ASN A 92 6.31 1.10 10.93
C ASN A 92 6.05 1.87 12.23
N PHE A 93 5.34 1.26 13.19
CA PHE A 93 5.16 1.86 14.51
C PHE A 93 6.50 2.09 15.21
N TYR A 94 7.38 1.08 15.25
CA TYR A 94 8.68 1.22 15.91
C TYR A 94 9.62 2.18 15.19
N ILE A 95 9.65 2.16 13.86
CA ILE A 95 10.41 3.13 13.05
C ILE A 95 9.90 4.54 13.34
N ALA A 96 8.58 4.77 13.29
CA ALA A 96 7.99 6.07 13.59
C ALA A 96 8.21 6.50 15.05
N ARG A 97 8.16 5.57 16.01
CA ARG A 97 8.42 5.88 17.42
C ARG A 97 9.88 6.28 17.66
N ARG A 98 10.83 5.60 17.00
CA ARG A 98 12.27 5.84 17.16
C ARG A 98 12.75 7.07 16.40
N TRP A 99 12.31 7.25 15.16
CA TRP A 99 12.76 8.32 14.26
C TRP A 99 11.74 9.45 14.10
N GLY A 100 10.44 9.17 14.08
CA GLY A 100 9.39 10.21 14.03
C GLY A 100 9.28 11.05 15.30
N SER A 101 9.63 10.50 16.46
CA SER A 101 9.84 11.30 17.69
C SER A 101 11.00 12.29 17.55
N TYR A 102 11.93 12.03 16.63
CA TYR A 102 13.11 12.87 16.37
C TYR A 102 12.78 14.03 15.42
N PHE A 103 11.84 13.85 14.48
CA PHE A 103 11.52 14.85 13.44
C PHE A 103 10.26 15.68 13.70
N ALA A 104 9.28 15.18 14.47
CA ALA A 104 7.98 15.85 14.58
C ALA A 104 7.43 15.98 16.00
N GLY A 105 7.98 15.31 17.02
CA GLY A 105 7.46 15.39 18.40
C GLY A 105 5.98 15.00 18.58
N LEU A 106 5.34 14.45 17.55
CA LEU A 106 3.88 14.57 17.35
C LEU A 106 3.06 13.29 17.58
N SER A 107 3.62 12.15 17.96
CA SER A 107 2.76 11.01 18.33
C SER A 107 3.12 10.37 19.67
N LYS A 108 2.32 10.76 20.68
CA LYS A 108 2.06 9.94 21.89
C LYS A 108 1.09 8.79 21.57
N MET A 109 0.95 8.41 20.31
CA MET A 109 0.00 7.39 19.90
C MET A 109 0.44 6.04 20.46
N LYS A 110 -0.45 5.40 21.22
CA LYS A 110 -0.21 4.06 21.75
C LYS A 110 -0.20 3.06 20.59
N PHE A 111 0.57 1.99 20.73
CA PHE A 111 0.67 0.92 19.72
C PHE A 111 -0.70 0.32 19.38
N LEU A 112 -1.52 0.01 20.38
CA LEU A 112 -2.77 -0.71 20.18
C LEU A 112 -3.78 0.05 19.29
N PRO A 113 -4.11 1.34 19.52
CA PRO A 113 -4.95 2.11 18.59
C PRO A 113 -4.39 2.16 17.17
N TYR A 114 -3.07 2.37 17.02
CA TYR A 114 -2.45 2.39 15.70
C TYR A 114 -2.62 1.04 14.99
N PHE A 115 -2.30 -0.05 15.68
CA PHE A 115 -2.39 -1.41 15.16
C PHE A 115 -3.82 -1.77 14.74
N LEU A 116 -4.79 -1.52 15.62
CA LEU A 116 -6.20 -1.81 15.33
C LEU A 116 -6.71 -1.03 14.13
N ILE A 117 -6.39 0.27 14.04
CA ILE A 117 -6.79 1.11 12.91
C ILE A 117 -6.16 0.59 11.62
N SER A 118 -4.86 0.28 11.62
CA SER A 118 -4.15 -0.24 10.43
C SER A 118 -4.74 -1.55 9.92
N VAL A 119 -5.01 -2.51 10.82
CA VAL A 119 -5.58 -3.81 10.44
C VAL A 119 -7.03 -3.66 9.98
N LEU A 120 -7.87 -2.95 10.72
CA LEU A 120 -9.29 -2.80 10.40
C LEU A 120 -9.53 -1.97 9.13
N ALA A 121 -8.77 -0.89 8.94
CA ALA A 121 -8.90 -0.05 7.75
C ALA A 121 -8.48 -0.79 6.46
N THR A 122 -7.64 -1.82 6.59
CA THR A 122 -7.18 -2.62 5.45
C THR A 122 -8.28 -3.56 4.93
N ILE A 123 -9.11 -4.12 5.82
CA ILE A 123 -10.09 -5.17 5.47
C ILE A 123 -11.01 -4.76 4.29
N PRO A 124 -11.72 -3.61 4.32
CA PRO A 124 -12.65 -3.27 3.23
C PRO A 124 -11.93 -3.11 1.89
N GLY A 125 -10.75 -2.48 1.90
CA GLY A 125 -9.94 -2.29 0.70
C GLY A 125 -9.46 -3.61 0.11
N THR A 126 -8.96 -4.52 0.96
CA THR A 126 -8.52 -5.85 0.53
C THR A 126 -9.66 -6.68 -0.03
N VAL A 127 -10.86 -6.65 0.57
CA VAL A 127 -12.03 -7.37 0.06
C VAL A 127 -12.44 -6.85 -1.32
N ILE A 128 -12.53 -5.53 -1.50
CA ILE A 128 -12.88 -4.95 -2.80
C ILE A 128 -11.82 -5.27 -3.85
N MET A 129 -10.53 -5.12 -3.50
CA MET A 129 -9.44 -5.46 -4.39
C MET A 129 -9.45 -6.94 -4.77
N TYR A 130 -9.70 -7.85 -3.82
CA TYR A 130 -9.85 -9.28 -4.10
C TYR A 130 -10.92 -9.53 -5.17
N PHE A 131 -12.10 -8.94 -5.00
CA PHE A 131 -13.17 -9.08 -5.99
C PHE A 131 -12.82 -8.46 -7.34
N LEU A 132 -12.19 -7.28 -7.40
CA LEU A 132 -11.74 -6.73 -8.68
C LEU A 132 -10.66 -7.61 -9.33
N SER A 133 -9.78 -8.16 -8.52
CA SER A 133 -8.62 -8.94 -8.98
C SER A 133 -8.99 -10.33 -9.48
N SER A 134 -10.07 -10.92 -8.98
CA SER A 134 -10.57 -12.21 -9.49
C SER A 134 -11.05 -12.13 -10.94
N TYR A 135 -11.35 -10.92 -11.45
CA TYR A 135 -11.67 -10.69 -12.86
C TYR A 135 -10.43 -10.42 -13.72
N ALA A 136 -9.26 -10.15 -13.12
CA ALA A 136 -8.05 -9.84 -13.85
C ALA A 136 -7.40 -11.11 -14.43
N LYS A 137 -7.16 -11.11 -15.74
CA LYS A 137 -6.51 -12.23 -16.45
C LYS A 137 -5.00 -12.04 -16.60
N SER A 138 -4.52 -10.82 -16.40
CA SER A 138 -3.11 -10.47 -16.51
C SER A 138 -2.67 -9.55 -15.39
N THR A 139 -1.36 -9.51 -15.13
CA THR A 139 -0.78 -8.55 -14.17
C THR A 139 -1.07 -7.11 -14.56
N MET A 140 -1.11 -6.79 -15.85
CA MET A 140 -1.45 -5.43 -16.30
C MET A 140 -2.90 -5.07 -15.99
N GLU A 141 -3.84 -5.98 -16.20
CA GLU A 141 -5.24 -5.78 -15.80
C GLU A 141 -5.38 -5.55 -14.30
N TYR A 142 -4.69 -6.35 -13.47
CA TYR A 142 -4.66 -6.17 -12.02
C TYR A 142 -4.17 -4.77 -11.62
N ILE A 143 -3.07 -4.30 -12.22
CA ILE A 143 -2.49 -2.99 -11.93
C ILE A 143 -3.47 -1.88 -12.33
N ILE A 144 -4.12 -2.00 -13.49
CA ILE A 144 -5.12 -1.04 -13.97
C ILE A 144 -6.31 -0.98 -13.01
N TYR A 145 -6.86 -2.13 -12.61
CA TYR A 145 -7.97 -2.21 -11.66
C TYR A 145 -7.60 -1.61 -10.31
N SER A 146 -6.40 -1.91 -9.82
CA SER A 146 -5.87 -1.35 -8.58
C SER A 146 -5.73 0.17 -8.64
N PHE A 147 -5.19 0.68 -9.76
CA PHE A 147 -5.04 2.11 -9.99
C PHE A 147 -6.39 2.83 -10.04
N LEU A 148 -7.36 2.28 -10.79
CA LEU A 148 -8.72 2.83 -10.86
C LEU A 148 -9.36 2.86 -9.47
N PHE A 149 -9.30 1.78 -8.70
CA PHE A 149 -9.84 1.73 -7.35
C PHE A 149 -9.21 2.79 -6.43
N VAL A 150 -7.88 2.87 -6.37
CA VAL A 150 -7.17 3.88 -5.55
C VAL A 150 -7.52 5.29 -5.99
N SER A 151 -7.65 5.53 -7.30
CA SER A 151 -8.01 6.85 -7.83
C SER A 151 -9.42 7.30 -7.42
N LEU A 152 -10.36 6.38 -7.17
CA LEU A 152 -11.72 6.70 -6.72
C LEU A 152 -11.78 7.14 -5.25
N ILE A 153 -10.83 6.69 -4.41
CA ILE A 153 -10.74 7.08 -3.00
C ILE A 153 -10.48 8.59 -2.86
N PHE A 154 -9.70 9.16 -3.78
CA PHE A 154 -9.25 10.55 -3.70
C PHE A 154 -10.40 11.58 -3.90
N PRO A 155 -11.28 11.45 -4.92
CA PRO A 155 -12.49 12.26 -5.03
C PRO A 155 -13.42 12.12 -3.82
N ILE A 156 -13.62 10.90 -3.30
CA ILE A 156 -14.43 10.66 -2.10
C ILE A 156 -13.86 11.45 -0.91
N PHE A 157 -12.55 11.39 -0.70
CA PHE A 157 -11.90 12.18 0.34
C PHE A 157 -12.15 13.70 0.16
N ILE A 158 -12.05 14.23 -1.06
CA ILE A 158 -12.32 15.64 -1.34
C ILE A 158 -13.78 16.01 -1.02
N LEU A 159 -14.74 15.18 -1.42
CA LEU A 159 -16.17 15.41 -1.21
C LEU A 159 -16.52 15.43 0.28
N PHE A 160 -15.98 14.48 1.05
CA PHE A 160 -16.29 14.31 2.48
C PHE A 160 -15.36 15.08 3.42
N LYS A 161 -14.34 15.78 2.88
CA LYS A 161 -13.37 16.55 3.67
C LYS A 161 -14.05 17.50 4.66
N SER A 162 -15.08 18.22 4.24
CA SER A 162 -15.78 19.20 5.09
C SER A 162 -16.45 18.58 6.32
N MET A 163 -16.92 17.34 6.22
CA MET A 163 -17.54 16.60 7.32
C MET A 163 -16.50 16.08 8.32
N ILE A 164 -15.34 15.66 7.81
CA ILE A 164 -14.23 15.13 8.63
C ILE A 164 -13.61 16.25 9.48
N PHE A 165 -13.32 17.41 8.87
CA PHE A 165 -12.63 18.51 9.55
C PHE A 165 -13.54 19.41 10.41
N LYS A 166 -14.87 19.40 10.21
CA LYS A 166 -15.80 20.15 11.07
C LYS A 166 -15.82 19.68 12.53
N LYS A 167 -15.40 18.44 12.81
CA LYS A 167 -15.34 17.87 14.17
C LYS A 167 -14.01 18.10 14.89
N VAL A 168 -13.03 18.77 14.26
CA VAL A 168 -11.68 18.99 14.81
C VAL A 168 -11.37 20.49 14.90
N SER A 169 -12.32 21.27 15.41
CA SER A 169 -12.06 22.61 15.91
C SER A 169 -12.05 22.54 17.43
N TYR A 170 -10.85 22.58 18.01
CA TYR A 170 -10.66 23.05 19.38
C TYR A 170 -10.70 24.58 19.37
#